data_AF-A0A7J7J6D3-F1
#
_entry.id   AF-A0A7J7J6D3-F1
#
_cell.length_a   1.000
_cell.length_b   1.000
_cell.length_c   1.000
_cell.angle_alpha   90.00
_cell.angle_beta   90.00
_cell.angle_gamma   90.00
#
_symmetry.space_group_name_H-M   'P 1'
#
loop_
_entity.id
_entity.type
_entity.pdbx_description
1 polymer ?
#
loop_
_entity_poly.entity_id
_entity_poly.type
_entity_poly.pdbx_seq_one_letter_code
_entity_poly.pdbx_strand_id
1 'polypeptide(L)'
;MLLLLQFFPSDILAHIIPPCSSSPTSLLSMTLSIYFNDLTSLVAVSICVKHSFDYERILHYARVITAEGRPHICVRDKMVDTIYQLYSTRYNLHKHAYQHPVALGVALMVEDAIVMASDSLKICGKSIVKCLNDMEAYTNLHDGIFYLIRDSNDWRLEEARQLLKRIEERKLYQRVAHATYKKDECQPSTADLEEELESCIPGRKFKLVFRQRDFGKKIENPVKFIKFYAKRELNRVQPWKDNSLLFPNDFMDETVSAYCISGVVNSEVFDEAERIFREHGLKVSNLHD
;
A
#
# COMPACT_ATOMS: atom_id res chain seq x y z
N MET A 1 -7.60 -12.84 0.93
CA MET A 1 -6.80 -12.19 -0.14
C MET A 1 -7.31 -10.84 -0.67
N LEU A 2 -8.60 -10.61 -0.95
CA LEU A 2 -9.08 -9.28 -1.42
C LEU A 2 -8.86 -8.13 -0.42
N LEU A 3 -8.81 -8.44 0.88
CA LEU A 3 -8.40 -7.49 1.92
C LEU A 3 -6.87 -7.37 1.98
N LEU A 4 -6.11 -8.47 2.06
CA LEU A 4 -4.64 -8.44 2.17
C LEU A 4 -3.91 -7.91 0.92
N LEU A 5 -4.46 -8.10 -0.28
CA LEU A 5 -3.88 -7.57 -1.53
C LEU A 5 -3.89 -6.04 -1.60
N GLN A 6 -4.73 -5.37 -0.82
CA GLN A 6 -4.76 -3.92 -0.73
C GLN A 6 -3.65 -3.35 0.18
N PHE A 7 -2.92 -4.21 0.90
CA PHE A 7 -1.82 -3.84 1.80
C PHE A 7 -0.44 -3.94 1.13
N PHE A 8 -0.34 -4.55 -0.05
CA PHE A 8 0.95 -4.68 -0.74
C PHE A 8 1.29 -3.39 -1.53
N PRO A 9 2.51 -2.84 -1.36
CA PRO A 9 3.05 -1.81 -2.26
C PRO A 9 2.95 -2.27 -3.72
N SER A 10 2.71 -1.32 -4.63
CA SER A 10 2.58 -1.56 -6.07
C SER A 10 3.78 -2.29 -6.69
N ASP A 11 4.96 -2.17 -6.09
CA ASP A 11 6.20 -2.80 -6.55
C ASP A 11 6.23 -4.32 -6.27
N ILE A 12 5.54 -4.80 -5.22
CA ILE A 12 5.43 -6.23 -4.90
C ILE A 12 4.42 -6.93 -5.81
N LEU A 13 3.35 -6.24 -6.21
CA LEU A 13 2.37 -6.75 -7.17
C LEU A 13 2.94 -6.89 -8.59
N ALA A 14 3.94 -6.09 -8.95
CA ALA A 14 4.59 -6.11 -10.26
C ALA A 14 5.40 -7.40 -10.52
N HIS A 15 5.90 -8.06 -9.47
CA HIS A 15 6.58 -9.36 -9.59
C HIS A 15 5.61 -10.55 -9.76
N ILE A 16 4.32 -10.36 -9.46
CA ILE A 16 3.32 -11.44 -9.44
C ILE A 16 2.34 -11.33 -10.61
N ILE A 17 2.14 -10.15 -11.19
CA ILE A 17 1.11 -9.88 -12.21
C ILE A 17 1.74 -9.31 -13.49
N PRO A 18 1.62 -9.97 -14.66
CA PRO A 18 2.10 -9.41 -15.91
C PRO A 18 1.24 -8.20 -16.35
N PRO A 19 1.82 -7.21 -17.06
CA PRO A 19 1.11 -5.99 -17.42
C PRO A 19 -0.01 -6.29 -18.42
N CYS A 20 -1.26 -6.17 -17.98
CA CYS A 20 -2.41 -6.31 -18.85
C CYS A 20 -2.70 -4.98 -19.56
N SER A 21 -2.58 -5.01 -20.88
CA SER A 21 -2.75 -3.86 -21.78
C SER A 21 -4.23 -3.65 -22.11
N SER A 22 -4.91 -2.74 -21.42
CA SER A 22 -6.10 -2.08 -21.97
C SER A 22 -6.44 -0.77 -21.23
N SER A 23 -6.77 0.24 -22.04
CA SER A 23 -7.04 1.65 -21.72
C SER A 23 -8.09 1.91 -20.61
N PRO A 24 -8.05 3.07 -19.92
CA PRO A 24 -8.91 3.34 -18.77
C PRO A 24 -10.28 3.91 -19.17
N THR A 25 -11.35 3.17 -18.89
CA THR A 25 -12.72 3.70 -18.88
C THR A 25 -13.00 4.43 -17.57
N SER A 26 -13.25 5.75 -17.66
CA SER A 26 -13.46 6.67 -16.53
C SER A 26 -14.65 6.35 -15.61
N LEU A 27 -15.58 5.49 -16.03
CA LEU A 27 -16.71 5.05 -15.19
C LEU A 27 -16.31 4.00 -14.14
N LEU A 28 -15.33 3.14 -14.44
CA LEU A 28 -14.78 2.18 -13.48
C LEU A 28 -13.99 2.87 -12.37
N SER A 29 -13.39 4.04 -12.64
CA SER A 29 -12.61 4.78 -11.66
C SER A 29 -13.43 5.31 -10.47
N MET A 30 -14.74 5.57 -10.64
CA MET A 30 -15.60 6.09 -9.58
C MET A 30 -16.51 5.05 -8.95
N THR A 31 -16.94 4.01 -9.68
CA THR A 31 -17.58 2.85 -9.02
C THR A 31 -16.59 2.14 -8.10
N LEU A 32 -15.31 2.03 -8.50
CA LEU A 32 -14.27 1.64 -7.55
C LEU A 32 -14.15 2.62 -6.39
N SER A 33 -14.28 3.93 -6.59
CA SER A 33 -14.16 4.92 -5.50
C SER A 33 -15.33 4.88 -4.51
N ILE A 34 -16.56 4.57 -4.96
CA ILE A 34 -17.72 4.39 -4.06
C ILE A 34 -17.56 3.10 -3.24
N TYR A 35 -17.15 1.99 -3.86
CA TYR A 35 -16.78 0.76 -3.14
C TYR A 35 -15.56 0.97 -2.22
N PHE A 36 -14.60 1.82 -2.61
CA PHE A 36 -13.46 2.18 -1.78
C PHE A 36 -13.89 3.01 -0.56
N ASN A 37 -14.91 3.85 -0.67
CA ASN A 37 -15.39 4.69 0.41
C ASN A 37 -16.07 3.87 1.51
N ASP A 38 -16.93 2.91 1.14
CA ASP A 38 -17.48 1.94 2.09
C ASP A 38 -16.38 1.14 2.76
N LEU A 39 -15.36 0.75 2.00
CA LEU A 39 -14.21 0.05 2.55
C LEU A 39 -13.40 0.92 3.52
N THR A 40 -13.17 2.21 3.20
CA THR A 40 -12.44 3.11 4.11
C THR A 40 -13.19 3.35 5.42
N SER A 41 -14.51 3.54 5.38
CA SER A 41 -15.32 3.70 6.59
C SER A 41 -15.43 2.40 7.37
N LEU A 42 -15.66 1.27 6.69
CA LEU A 42 -15.73 -0.06 7.32
C LEU A 42 -14.40 -0.44 7.97
N VAL A 43 -13.29 -0.17 7.31
CA VAL A 43 -11.97 -0.47 7.84
C VAL A 43 -11.60 0.50 8.97
N ALA A 44 -11.92 1.79 8.85
CA ALA A 44 -11.72 2.72 9.95
C ALA A 44 -12.51 2.32 11.21
N VAL A 45 -13.76 1.88 11.06
CA VAL A 45 -14.57 1.34 12.17
C VAL A 45 -13.95 0.06 12.74
N SER A 46 -13.51 -0.84 11.87
CA SER A 46 -12.91 -2.12 12.27
C SER A 46 -11.55 -1.96 12.97
N ILE A 47 -10.81 -0.88 12.66
CA ILE A 47 -9.51 -0.53 13.27
C ILE A 47 -9.71 0.51 14.41
N CYS A 48 -10.96 0.87 14.75
CA CYS A 48 -11.30 1.85 15.77
C CYS A 48 -10.67 3.25 15.56
N VAL A 49 -10.41 3.63 14.30
CA VAL A 49 -9.93 4.96 13.95
C VAL A 49 -11.14 5.86 13.68
N LYS A 50 -11.27 6.94 14.47
CA LYS A 50 -12.26 7.97 14.18
C LYS A 50 -11.91 8.62 12.84
N HIS A 51 -12.80 8.51 11.86
CA HIS A 51 -12.70 9.25 10.62
C HIS A 51 -13.74 10.37 10.61
N SER A 52 -13.35 11.54 10.10
CA SER A 52 -14.20 12.73 9.99
C SER A 52 -14.91 12.83 8.64
N PHE A 53 -14.78 11.81 7.79
CA PHE A 53 -15.32 11.80 6.44
C PHE A 53 -16.81 11.42 6.42
N ASP A 54 -17.64 12.38 5.99
CA ASP A 54 -19.10 12.23 5.82
C ASP A 54 -19.43 12.04 4.34
N TYR A 55 -19.55 10.78 3.93
CA TYR A 55 -19.88 10.42 2.54
C TYR A 55 -21.33 10.72 2.18
N GLU A 56 -22.26 10.61 3.13
CA GLU A 56 -23.69 10.87 2.91
C GLU A 56 -23.90 12.31 2.44
N ARG A 57 -23.15 13.24 3.04
CA ARG A 57 -23.18 14.65 2.63
C ARG A 57 -22.68 14.84 1.21
N ILE A 58 -21.64 14.13 0.77
CA ILE A 58 -21.18 14.22 -0.64
C ILE A 58 -22.26 13.68 -1.58
N LEU A 59 -22.85 12.53 -1.26
CA LEU A 59 -23.90 11.90 -2.07
C LEU A 59 -25.13 12.80 -2.20
N HIS A 60 -25.56 13.42 -1.10
CA HIS A 60 -26.68 14.37 -1.09
C HIS A 60 -26.45 15.57 -2.02
N TYR A 61 -25.19 15.99 -2.18
CA TYR A 61 -24.78 17.12 -3.02
C TYR A 61 -24.18 16.71 -4.38
N ALA A 62 -24.29 15.43 -4.75
CA ALA A 62 -23.85 14.94 -6.05
C ALA A 62 -24.94 15.16 -7.12
N ARG A 63 -24.53 15.52 -8.33
CA ARG A 63 -25.41 15.70 -9.50
C ARG A 63 -24.76 15.18 -10.76
N VAL A 64 -25.56 14.77 -11.73
CA VAL A 64 -25.08 14.46 -13.09
C VAL A 64 -25.25 15.68 -13.97
N ILE A 65 -24.15 16.19 -14.53
CA ILE A 65 -24.13 17.34 -15.44
C ILE A 65 -23.39 16.93 -16.70
N THR A 66 -23.94 17.25 -17.86
CA THR A 66 -23.27 16.98 -19.14
C THR A 66 -22.20 18.04 -19.39
N ALA A 67 -20.96 17.59 -19.57
CA ALA A 67 -19.82 18.40 -19.95
C ALA A 67 -19.01 17.64 -21.01
N GLU A 68 -18.45 18.36 -21.98
CA GLU A 68 -17.62 17.74 -23.04
C GLU A 68 -18.36 16.61 -23.79
N GLY A 69 -19.68 16.75 -23.98
CA GLY A 69 -20.52 15.76 -24.66
C GLY A 69 -20.80 14.48 -23.86
N ARG A 70 -20.42 14.40 -22.58
CA ARG A 70 -20.65 13.22 -21.72
C ARG A 70 -21.23 13.61 -20.36
N PRO A 71 -22.10 12.78 -19.77
CA PRO A 71 -22.57 12.99 -18.40
C PRO A 71 -21.44 12.75 -17.41
N HIS A 72 -21.26 13.70 -16.47
CA HIS A 72 -20.26 13.62 -15.41
C HIS A 72 -20.92 13.77 -14.04
N ILE A 73 -20.44 13.03 -13.05
CA ILE A 73 -20.78 13.27 -11.65
C ILE A 73 -20.05 14.54 -11.21
N CYS A 74 -20.83 15.50 -10.72
CA CYS A 74 -20.37 16.80 -10.26
C CYS A 74 -20.80 16.98 -8.81
N VAL A 75 -19.92 17.58 -8.00
CA VAL A 75 -20.19 17.84 -6.59
C VAL A 75 -20.36 19.33 -6.35
N ARG A 76 -21.16 19.68 -5.36
CA ARG A 76 -21.35 21.06 -4.90
C ARG A 76 -20.02 21.70 -4.49
N ASP A 77 -19.74 22.92 -4.97
CA ASP A 77 -18.56 23.74 -4.61
C ASP A 77 -18.20 23.76 -3.11
N LYS A 78 -19.17 23.88 -2.21
CA LYS A 78 -18.97 23.93 -0.75
C LYS A 78 -18.45 22.62 -0.13
N MET A 79 -18.32 21.56 -0.92
CA MET A 79 -17.90 20.23 -0.46
C MET A 79 -16.41 19.97 -0.66
N VAL A 80 -15.65 20.96 -1.16
CA VAL A 80 -14.20 20.86 -1.37
C VAL A 80 -13.49 20.40 -0.09
N ASP A 81 -13.81 20.98 1.07
CA ASP A 81 -13.18 20.59 2.34
C ASP A 81 -13.45 19.13 2.71
N THR A 82 -14.69 18.66 2.50
CA THR A 82 -15.06 17.25 2.76
C THR A 82 -14.35 16.29 1.81
N ILE A 83 -14.13 16.70 0.56
CA ILE A 83 -13.34 15.93 -0.41
C ILE A 83 -11.87 15.88 0.03
N TYR A 84 -11.28 16.98 0.51
CA TYR A 84 -9.94 16.94 1.08
C TYR A 84 -9.86 16.04 2.32
N GLN A 85 -10.89 16.06 3.17
CA GLN A 85 -10.99 15.15 4.32
C GLN A 85 -11.02 13.68 3.88
N LEU A 86 -11.65 13.34 2.74
CA LEU A 86 -11.59 11.99 2.17
C LEU A 86 -10.15 11.57 1.87
N TYR A 87 -9.42 12.38 1.10
CA TYR A 87 -8.06 12.04 0.71
C TYR A 87 -7.09 12.02 1.90
N SER A 88 -7.27 12.94 2.85
CA SER A 88 -6.53 12.94 4.12
C SER A 88 -6.82 11.68 4.95
N THR A 89 -8.09 11.26 5.03
CA THR A 89 -8.48 10.01 5.71
C THR A 89 -7.83 8.80 5.05
N ARG A 90 -7.86 8.72 3.71
CA ARG A 90 -7.15 7.68 2.94
C ARG A 90 -5.66 7.66 3.27
N TYR A 91 -5.00 8.82 3.22
CA TYR A 91 -3.58 8.93 3.54
C TYR A 91 -3.28 8.43 4.95
N ASN A 92 -4.09 8.83 5.94
CA ASN A 92 -3.92 8.41 7.33
C ASN A 92 -4.12 6.89 7.50
N LEU A 93 -5.12 6.30 6.84
CA LEU A 93 -5.31 4.84 6.85
C LEU A 93 -4.11 4.12 6.24
N HIS A 94 -3.57 4.60 5.12
CA HIS A 94 -2.35 4.05 4.55
C HIS A 94 -1.16 4.16 5.51
N LYS A 95 -0.97 5.33 6.12
CA LYS A 95 0.15 5.61 7.01
C LYS A 95 0.12 4.78 8.30
N HIS A 96 -1.05 4.67 8.94
CA HIS A 96 -1.16 4.12 10.29
C HIS A 96 -1.66 2.68 10.33
N ALA A 97 -2.39 2.22 9.32
CA ALA A 97 -2.95 0.87 9.28
C ALA A 97 -2.37 0.03 8.13
N TYR A 98 -2.61 0.44 6.88
CA TYR A 98 -2.33 -0.44 5.73
C TYR A 98 -0.85 -0.70 5.52
N GLN A 99 -0.02 0.31 5.78
CA GLN A 99 1.42 0.20 5.65
C GLN A 99 2.10 0.26 7.02
N HIS A 100 1.40 -0.25 8.06
CA HIS A 100 1.97 -0.30 9.40
C HIS A 100 3.26 -1.14 9.40
N PRO A 101 4.38 -0.66 9.97
CA PRO A 101 5.69 -1.32 9.85
C PRO A 101 5.70 -2.78 10.30
N VAL A 102 5.03 -3.09 11.42
CA VAL A 102 4.97 -4.47 11.93
C VAL A 102 4.11 -5.35 11.04
N ALA A 103 3.02 -4.83 10.48
CA ALA A 103 2.15 -5.58 9.57
C ALA A 103 2.88 -5.89 8.26
N LEU A 104 3.66 -4.91 7.76
CA LEU A 104 4.52 -5.10 6.60
C LEU A 104 5.61 -6.14 6.88
N GLY A 105 6.25 -6.12 8.05
CA GLY A 105 7.20 -7.17 8.45
C GLY A 105 6.59 -8.57 8.42
N VAL A 106 5.35 -8.73 8.90
CA VAL A 106 4.60 -10.00 8.79
C VAL A 106 4.30 -10.34 7.32
N ALA A 107 3.87 -9.36 6.52
CA ALA A 107 3.55 -9.57 5.10
C ALA A 107 4.76 -10.06 4.31
N LEU A 108 5.96 -9.51 4.57
CA LEU A 108 7.21 -9.98 3.98
C LEU A 108 7.52 -11.43 4.37
N MET A 109 7.30 -11.82 5.63
CA MET A 109 7.51 -13.21 6.07
C MET A 109 6.53 -14.18 5.39
N VAL A 110 5.27 -13.77 5.21
CA VAL A 110 4.26 -14.58 4.51
C VAL A 110 4.60 -14.71 3.03
N GLU A 111 5.02 -13.61 2.39
CA GLU A 111 5.51 -13.62 1.01
C GLU A 111 6.67 -14.61 0.84
N ASP A 112 7.71 -14.49 1.67
CA ASP A 112 8.89 -15.37 1.61
C ASP A 112 8.49 -16.84 1.85
N ALA A 113 7.57 -17.12 2.78
CA ALA A 113 7.06 -18.47 3.02
C ALA A 113 6.29 -19.03 1.81
N ILE A 114 5.49 -18.21 1.13
CA ILE A 114 4.77 -18.59 -0.09
C ILE A 114 5.74 -18.85 -1.24
N VAL A 115 6.78 -18.02 -1.39
CA VAL A 115 7.83 -18.20 -2.40
C VAL A 115 8.57 -19.52 -2.18
N MET A 116 8.99 -19.81 -0.94
CA MET A 116 9.62 -21.08 -0.57
C MET A 116 8.70 -22.29 -0.83
N ALA A 117 7.40 -22.14 -0.61
CA ALA A 117 6.42 -23.20 -0.82
C ALA A 117 5.97 -23.36 -2.30
N SER A 118 6.28 -22.40 -3.17
CA SER A 118 5.65 -22.25 -4.49
C SER A 118 5.83 -23.45 -5.43
N ASP A 119 7.00 -24.10 -5.38
CA ASP A 119 7.32 -25.26 -6.21
C ASP A 119 6.77 -26.57 -5.66
N SER A 120 6.63 -26.67 -4.34
CA SER A 120 6.27 -27.92 -3.66
C SER A 120 4.77 -28.02 -3.38
N LEU A 121 4.12 -26.89 -3.09
CA LEU A 121 2.69 -26.86 -2.80
C LEU A 121 1.86 -26.86 -4.09
N LYS A 122 0.91 -27.80 -4.16
CA LYS A 122 -0.03 -27.91 -5.28
C LYS A 122 -1.46 -27.65 -4.83
N ILE A 123 -2.13 -26.74 -5.53
CA ILE A 123 -3.56 -26.45 -5.37
C ILE A 123 -4.25 -26.94 -6.64
N CYS A 124 -5.20 -27.88 -6.48
CA CYS A 124 -5.83 -28.58 -7.62
C CYS A 124 -4.82 -29.14 -8.62
N GLY A 125 -3.68 -29.66 -8.12
CA GLY A 125 -2.61 -30.23 -8.96
C GLY A 125 -1.69 -29.20 -9.64
N LYS A 126 -1.90 -27.89 -9.45
CA LYS A 126 -1.10 -26.80 -10.04
C LYS A 126 -0.26 -26.09 -8.98
N SER A 127 0.92 -25.59 -9.38
CA SER A 127 1.72 -24.71 -8.51
C SER A 127 1.03 -23.36 -8.33
N ILE A 128 1.43 -22.61 -7.31
CA ILE A 128 0.83 -21.31 -6.97
C ILE A 128 0.82 -20.36 -8.18
N VAL A 129 1.96 -20.25 -8.87
CA VAL A 129 2.09 -19.37 -10.05
C VAL A 129 1.16 -19.81 -11.18
N LYS A 130 1.00 -21.13 -11.39
CA LYS A 130 0.11 -21.66 -12.44
C LYS A 130 -1.37 -21.52 -12.11
N CYS A 131 -1.73 -21.31 -10.84
CA CYS A 131 -3.11 -21.08 -10.45
C CYS A 131 -3.67 -19.79 -11.06
N LEU A 132 -2.84 -18.75 -11.29
CA LEU A 132 -3.28 -17.49 -11.89
C LEU A 132 -3.88 -17.67 -13.30
N ASN A 133 -3.45 -18.70 -14.02
CA ASN A 133 -3.91 -19.01 -15.37
C ASN A 133 -5.08 -20.00 -15.41
N ASP A 134 -5.60 -20.43 -14.26
CA ASP A 134 -6.68 -21.40 -14.16
C ASP A 134 -7.69 -20.99 -13.08
N MET A 135 -8.91 -20.65 -13.49
CA MET A 135 -9.95 -20.17 -12.59
C MET A 135 -10.38 -21.21 -11.56
N GLU A 136 -10.33 -22.51 -11.88
CA GLU A 136 -10.67 -23.56 -10.93
C GLU A 136 -9.63 -23.62 -9.80
N ALA A 137 -8.34 -23.63 -10.15
CA ALA A 137 -7.27 -23.59 -9.17
C ALA A 137 -7.22 -22.24 -8.40
N TYR A 138 -7.46 -21.12 -9.09
CA TYR A 138 -7.46 -19.78 -8.48
C TYR A 138 -8.59 -19.61 -7.45
N THR A 139 -9.76 -20.18 -7.69
CA THR A 139 -10.88 -20.13 -6.72
C THR A 139 -10.53 -20.83 -5.41
N ASN A 140 -9.69 -21.87 -5.47
CA ASN A 140 -9.20 -22.60 -4.31
C ASN A 140 -7.93 -21.98 -3.71
N LEU A 141 -7.36 -20.93 -4.31
CA LEU A 141 -6.24 -20.17 -3.76
C LEU A 141 -6.77 -19.08 -2.82
N HIS A 142 -6.90 -19.43 -1.54
CA HIS A 142 -7.32 -18.52 -0.48
C HIS A 142 -6.35 -18.57 0.71
N ASP A 143 -6.62 -17.77 1.75
CA ASP A 143 -5.76 -17.61 2.93
C ASP A 143 -5.53 -18.92 3.72
N GLY A 144 -6.27 -19.99 3.38
CA GLY A 144 -6.05 -21.35 3.88
C GLY A 144 -4.69 -21.93 3.48
N ILE A 145 -4.03 -21.36 2.48
CA ILE A 145 -2.65 -21.70 2.11
C ILE A 145 -1.69 -21.62 3.31
N PHE A 146 -1.91 -20.68 4.22
CA PHE A 146 -1.15 -20.57 5.46
C PHE A 146 -1.20 -21.87 6.27
N TYR A 147 -2.41 -22.39 6.48
CA TYR A 147 -2.62 -23.64 7.22
C TYR A 147 -2.12 -24.86 6.44
N LEU A 148 -2.28 -24.86 5.11
CA LEU A 148 -1.75 -25.94 4.27
C LEU A 148 -0.23 -26.08 4.40
N ILE A 149 0.50 -24.96 4.40
CA ILE A 149 1.96 -24.98 4.59
C ILE A 149 2.30 -25.40 6.02
N ARG A 150 1.66 -24.79 7.02
CA ARG A 150 1.90 -25.06 8.45
C ARG A 150 1.69 -26.52 8.82
N ASP A 151 0.59 -27.12 8.34
CA ASP A 151 0.16 -28.47 8.71
C ASP A 151 0.73 -29.54 7.75
N SER A 152 1.52 -29.14 6.74
CA SER A 152 2.19 -30.07 5.86
C SER A 152 3.29 -30.87 6.58
N ASN A 153 3.51 -32.11 6.13
CA ASN A 153 4.62 -32.96 6.58
C ASN A 153 5.71 -33.13 5.51
N ASP A 154 5.64 -32.36 4.42
CA ASP A 154 6.64 -32.42 3.35
C ASP A 154 7.92 -31.72 3.81
N TRP A 155 9.05 -32.44 3.75
CA TRP A 155 10.35 -31.90 4.12
C TRP A 155 10.77 -30.70 3.25
N ARG A 156 10.25 -30.60 2.02
CA ARG A 156 10.51 -29.46 1.13
C ARG A 156 9.83 -28.17 1.59
N LEU A 157 8.82 -28.27 2.45
CA LEU A 157 8.10 -27.14 3.03
C LEU A 157 8.63 -26.77 4.42
N GLU A 158 9.70 -27.41 4.89
CA GLU A 158 10.25 -27.21 6.23
C GLU A 158 10.63 -25.75 6.48
N GLU A 159 11.35 -25.11 5.56
CA GLU A 159 11.79 -23.72 5.71
C GLU A 159 10.59 -22.75 5.78
N ALA A 160 9.61 -22.94 4.89
CA ALA A 160 8.38 -22.16 4.88
C ALA A 160 7.60 -22.34 6.19
N ARG A 161 7.49 -23.57 6.68
CA ARG A 161 6.82 -23.92 7.95
C ARG A 161 7.52 -23.28 9.15
N GLN A 162 8.85 -23.31 9.20
CA GLN A 162 9.62 -22.64 10.25
C GLN A 162 9.39 -21.12 10.24
N LEU A 163 9.31 -20.51 9.05
CA LEU A 163 9.04 -19.08 8.93
C LEU A 163 7.64 -18.72 9.41
N LEU A 164 6.60 -19.50 9.07
CA LEU A 164 5.24 -19.31 9.59
C LEU A 164 5.18 -19.50 11.11
N LYS A 165 5.89 -20.48 11.65
CA LYS A 165 6.00 -20.69 13.10
C LYS A 165 6.62 -19.48 13.80
N ARG A 166 7.62 -18.83 13.20
CA ARG A 166 8.18 -17.57 13.74
C ARG A 166 7.11 -16.47 13.83
N ILE A 167 6.17 -16.40 12.88
CA ILE A 167 5.06 -15.44 12.94
C ILE A 167 4.18 -15.71 14.16
N GLU A 168 3.82 -16.98 14.40
CA GLU A 168 3.03 -17.41 15.57
C GLU A 168 3.77 -17.13 16.89
N GLU A 169 5.10 -17.34 16.92
CA GLU A 169 5.96 -17.03 18.07
C GLU A 169 6.30 -15.53 18.20
N ARG A 170 5.76 -14.67 17.32
CA ARG A 170 6.02 -13.22 17.27
C ARG A 170 7.50 -12.85 17.05
N LYS A 171 8.30 -13.76 16.47
CA LYS A 171 9.71 -13.54 16.06
C LYS A 171 9.80 -12.94 14.65
N LEU A 172 9.24 -11.75 14.53
CA LEU A 172 8.99 -11.07 13.26
C LEU A 172 10.24 -10.46 12.63
N TYR A 173 10.19 -10.19 11.32
CA TYR A 173 11.12 -9.27 10.69
C TYR A 173 10.97 -7.88 11.30
N GLN A 174 12.12 -7.25 11.59
CA GLN A 174 12.15 -5.98 12.29
C GLN A 174 12.62 -4.87 11.37
N ARG A 175 11.91 -3.75 11.38
CA ARG A 175 12.31 -2.54 10.65
C ARG A 175 13.47 -1.88 11.40
N VAL A 176 14.65 -1.82 10.77
CA VAL A 176 15.88 -1.29 11.38
C VAL A 176 16.23 0.12 10.93
N ALA A 177 15.69 0.57 9.79
CA ALA A 177 15.86 1.93 9.32
C ALA A 177 14.60 2.40 8.57
N HIS A 178 14.34 3.70 8.61
CA HIS A 178 13.26 4.34 7.89
C HIS A 178 13.67 5.74 7.45
N ALA A 179 13.49 6.05 6.18
CA ALA A 179 13.74 7.38 5.67
C ALA A 179 12.71 7.82 4.65
N THR A 180 12.56 9.13 4.53
CA THR A 180 11.84 9.80 3.45
C THR A 180 12.85 10.21 2.38
N TYR A 181 12.44 10.15 1.11
CA TYR A 181 13.24 10.62 -0.01
C TYR A 181 12.32 11.29 -1.03
N LYS A 182 12.89 12.15 -1.88
CA LYS A 182 12.20 12.65 -3.08
C LYS A 182 12.79 11.93 -4.27
N LYS A 183 11.96 11.26 -5.06
CA LYS A 183 12.40 10.50 -6.24
C LYS A 183 13.23 11.31 -7.24
N ASP A 184 12.97 12.62 -7.33
CA ASP A 184 13.71 13.53 -8.21
C ASP A 184 15.12 13.89 -7.68
N GLU A 185 15.43 13.60 -6.41
CA GLU A 185 16.70 13.94 -5.76
C GLU A 185 17.57 12.70 -5.49
N CYS A 186 17.00 11.60 -5.00
CA CYS A 186 17.71 10.36 -4.67
C CYS A 186 16.73 9.18 -4.65
N GLN A 187 16.62 8.40 -5.74
CA GLN A 187 16.11 7.04 -5.63
C GLN A 187 17.32 6.11 -5.41
N PRO A 188 17.53 5.58 -4.20
CA PRO A 188 18.66 4.70 -3.98
C PRO A 188 18.45 3.38 -4.74
N SER A 189 19.54 2.85 -5.32
CA SER A 189 19.56 1.50 -5.88
C SER A 189 19.26 0.50 -4.78
N THR A 190 18.33 -0.42 -5.03
CA THR A 190 17.93 -1.43 -4.04
C THR A 190 19.07 -2.39 -3.74
N ALA A 191 19.79 -2.83 -4.77
CA ALA A 191 20.86 -3.81 -4.66
C ALA A 191 22.07 -3.22 -3.91
N ASP A 192 22.47 -2.01 -4.26
CA ASP A 192 23.65 -1.35 -3.69
C ASP A 192 23.48 -1.13 -2.18
N LEU A 193 22.31 -0.66 -1.75
CA LEU A 193 22.00 -0.46 -0.34
C LEU A 193 21.89 -1.78 0.44
N GLU A 194 21.30 -2.82 -0.14
CA GLU A 194 21.21 -4.13 0.51
C GLU A 194 22.62 -4.73 0.67
N GLU A 195 23.45 -4.69 -0.36
CA GLU A 195 24.83 -5.19 -0.33
C GLU A 195 25.69 -4.43 0.70
N GLU A 196 25.55 -3.10 0.77
CA GLU A 196 26.27 -2.30 1.74
C GLU A 196 25.83 -2.58 3.19
N LEU A 197 24.51 -2.73 3.42
CA LEU A 197 23.99 -3.15 4.73
C LEU A 197 24.52 -4.52 5.15
N GLU A 198 24.57 -5.48 4.22
CA GLU A 198 25.09 -6.83 4.49
C GLU A 198 26.62 -6.85 4.69
N SER A 199 27.36 -5.97 4.02
CA SER A 199 28.80 -5.80 4.19
C SER A 199 29.16 -5.16 5.55
N CYS A 200 28.44 -4.10 5.94
CA CYS A 200 28.67 -3.40 7.21
C CYS A 200 28.16 -4.17 8.43
N ILE A 201 27.13 -5.02 8.24
CA ILE A 201 26.51 -5.81 9.32
C ILE A 201 26.62 -7.31 8.99
N PRO A 202 27.80 -7.91 9.18
CA PRO A 202 28.07 -9.26 8.70
C PRO A 202 27.20 -10.31 9.39
N GLY A 203 26.79 -11.32 8.61
CA GLY A 203 25.94 -12.41 9.07
C GLY A 203 24.45 -12.03 9.18
N ARG A 204 24.08 -10.85 8.69
CA ARG A 204 22.69 -10.39 8.59
C ARG A 204 22.28 -10.23 7.14
N LYS A 205 20.99 -10.43 6.90
CA LYS A 205 20.34 -10.18 5.62
C LYS A 205 19.28 -9.10 5.80
N PHE A 206 19.11 -8.30 4.76
CA PHE A 206 18.17 -7.19 4.76
C PHE A 206 17.25 -7.26 3.53
N LYS A 207 16.06 -6.69 3.69
CA LYS A 207 15.11 -6.47 2.59
C LYS A 207 14.66 -5.02 2.62
N LEU A 208 14.86 -4.30 1.53
CA LEU A 208 14.40 -2.93 1.38
C LEU A 208 12.96 -2.90 0.88
N VAL A 209 12.15 -2.06 1.53
CA VAL A 209 10.76 -1.83 1.13
C VAL A 209 10.53 -0.36 0.85
N PHE A 210 10.30 -0.08 -0.43
CA PHE A 210 9.89 1.22 -0.94
C PHE A 210 8.37 1.33 -0.83
N ARG A 211 7.91 2.49 -0.38
CA ARG A 211 6.47 2.77 -0.23
C ARG A 211 6.17 4.17 -0.71
N GLN A 212 5.07 4.26 -1.43
CA GLN A 212 4.48 5.52 -1.86
C GLN A 212 3.13 5.68 -1.16
N ARG A 213 2.88 6.87 -0.62
CA ARG A 213 1.61 7.28 -0.03
C ARG A 213 1.18 8.56 -0.72
N ASP A 214 0.03 8.56 -1.34
CA ASP A 214 -0.47 9.70 -2.08
C ASP A 214 -1.97 9.94 -1.83
N PHE A 215 -2.49 11.01 -2.42
CA PHE A 215 -3.91 11.31 -2.42
C PHE A 215 -4.67 10.58 -3.55
N GLY A 216 -4.14 9.45 -4.04
CA GLY A 216 -4.74 8.63 -5.11
C GLY A 216 -4.41 9.08 -6.53
N LYS A 217 -3.61 10.14 -6.69
CA LYS A 217 -3.18 10.69 -7.99
C LYS A 217 -1.68 11.03 -8.03
N LYS A 218 -0.83 10.24 -7.35
CA LYS A 218 0.61 10.47 -7.26
C LYS A 218 0.89 11.92 -6.81
N ILE A 219 1.72 12.64 -7.55
CA ILE A 219 2.14 14.02 -7.27
C ILE A 219 1.01 15.02 -7.52
N GLU A 220 -0.01 14.66 -8.30
CA GLU A 220 -1.07 15.57 -8.69
C GLU A 220 -2.19 15.66 -7.64
N ASN A 221 -2.69 16.88 -7.43
CA ASN A 221 -3.86 17.10 -6.58
C ASN A 221 -5.11 16.46 -7.22
N PRO A 222 -5.73 15.45 -6.60
CA PRO A 222 -6.90 14.78 -7.16
C PRO A 222 -8.13 15.70 -7.26
N VAL A 223 -8.23 16.75 -6.43
CA VAL A 223 -9.37 17.68 -6.42
C VAL A 223 -9.47 18.46 -7.73
N LYS A 224 -8.35 18.67 -8.44
CA LYS A 224 -8.32 19.30 -9.78
C LYS A 224 -9.13 18.51 -10.82
N PHE A 225 -9.29 17.20 -10.62
CA PHE A 225 -10.00 16.30 -11.54
C PHE A 225 -11.49 16.16 -11.20
N ILE A 226 -11.91 16.67 -10.05
CA ILE A 226 -13.31 16.64 -9.65
C ILE A 226 -14.03 17.83 -10.30
N LYS A 227 -15.18 17.54 -10.90
CA LYS A 227 -16.04 18.54 -11.53
C LYS A 227 -16.98 19.12 -10.47
N PHE A 228 -17.08 20.45 -10.41
CA PHE A 228 -17.91 21.13 -9.41
C PHE A 228 -19.09 21.88 -10.04
N TYR A 229 -20.08 22.24 -9.23
CA TYR A 229 -21.17 23.15 -9.63
C TYR A 229 -21.54 24.17 -8.53
N ALA A 230 -21.97 25.36 -8.96
CA ALA A 230 -22.30 26.49 -8.09
C ALA A 230 -23.81 26.66 -7.86
N LYS A 231 -24.23 27.41 -6.82
CA LYS A 231 -25.63 27.35 -6.30
C LYS A 231 -26.56 28.01 -7.28
N ARG A 232 -26.02 29.06 -7.88
CA ARG A 232 -26.62 29.89 -8.91
C ARG A 232 -26.59 29.20 -10.27
N GLU A 233 -25.68 28.25 -10.51
CA GLU A 233 -25.48 27.57 -11.79
C GLU A 233 -25.45 26.06 -11.60
N LEU A 234 -26.64 25.46 -11.45
CA LEU A 234 -26.79 24.06 -11.07
C LEU A 234 -26.47 23.05 -12.18
N ASN A 235 -26.53 23.46 -13.44
CA ASN A 235 -26.35 22.62 -14.63
C ASN A 235 -25.07 22.98 -15.41
N ARG A 236 -24.17 23.74 -14.79
CA ARG A 236 -22.91 24.14 -15.41
C ARG A 236 -21.76 23.60 -14.57
N VAL A 237 -20.86 22.91 -15.24
CA VAL A 237 -19.61 22.47 -14.65
C VAL A 237 -18.68 23.66 -14.48
N GLN A 238 -18.08 23.75 -13.30
CA GLN A 238 -17.06 24.71 -12.96
C GLN A 238 -15.81 23.95 -12.49
N PRO A 239 -14.60 24.40 -12.90
CA PRO A 239 -13.38 23.84 -12.37
C PRO A 239 -13.22 24.23 -10.89
N TRP A 240 -12.49 23.40 -10.14
CA TRP A 240 -12.04 23.78 -8.81
C TRP A 240 -11.22 25.07 -8.90
N LYS A 241 -11.46 25.98 -7.95
CA LYS A 241 -10.63 27.16 -7.73
C LYS A 241 -9.96 27.01 -6.38
N ASP A 242 -8.65 27.09 -6.39
CA ASP A 242 -7.86 27.05 -5.18
C ASP A 242 -8.00 28.38 -4.44
N ASN A 243 -8.57 28.32 -3.24
CA ASN A 243 -8.92 29.50 -2.46
C ASN A 243 -8.35 29.43 -1.03
N SER A 244 -7.62 28.37 -0.65
CA SER A 244 -7.15 28.17 0.72
C SER A 244 -5.66 27.88 0.77
N LEU A 245 -4.93 28.69 1.52
CA LEU A 245 -3.50 28.50 1.80
C LEU A 245 -3.22 27.31 2.74
N LEU A 246 -4.26 26.67 3.28
CA LEU A 246 -4.14 25.56 4.23
C LEU A 246 -4.20 24.18 3.56
N PHE A 247 -4.40 24.10 2.24
CA PHE A 247 -4.34 22.81 1.54
C PHE A 247 -2.89 22.35 1.36
N PRO A 248 -2.64 21.03 1.33
CA PRO A 248 -1.30 20.50 1.08
C PRO A 248 -0.74 21.01 -0.26
N ASN A 249 0.56 21.35 -0.26
CA ASN A 249 1.29 21.67 -1.49
C ASN A 249 1.84 20.41 -2.17
N ASP A 250 2.23 19.42 -1.37
CA ASP A 250 2.73 18.13 -1.82
C ASP A 250 1.66 17.05 -1.59
N PHE A 251 1.46 16.18 -2.59
CA PHE A 251 0.40 15.15 -2.59
C PHE A 251 0.94 13.72 -2.56
N MET A 252 2.26 13.57 -2.52
CA MET A 252 2.97 12.29 -2.52
C MET A 252 4.08 12.30 -1.48
N ASP A 253 4.16 11.21 -0.74
CA ASP A 253 5.14 10.94 0.30
C ASP A 253 5.79 9.59 -0.01
N GLU A 254 7.10 9.59 -0.23
CA GLU A 254 7.89 8.42 -0.58
C GLU A 254 8.84 8.06 0.54
N THR A 255 8.83 6.78 0.90
CA THR A 255 9.66 6.28 2.00
C THR A 255 10.34 4.99 1.62
N VAL A 256 11.50 4.78 2.22
CA VAL A 256 12.24 3.52 2.19
C VAL A 256 12.39 3.01 3.62
N SER A 257 12.34 1.69 3.79
CA SER A 257 12.65 1.04 5.06
C SER A 257 13.45 -0.23 4.84
N ALA A 258 14.48 -0.41 5.66
CA ALA A 258 15.20 -1.67 5.74
C ALA A 258 14.58 -2.57 6.81
N TYR A 259 14.32 -3.82 6.47
CA TYR A 259 13.92 -4.87 7.39
C TYR A 259 15.05 -5.87 7.55
N CYS A 260 15.44 -6.16 8.80
CA CYS A 260 16.36 -7.25 9.09
C CYS A 260 15.58 -8.57 9.14
N ILE A 261 15.96 -9.51 8.27
CA ILE A 261 15.23 -10.78 8.11
C ILE A 261 15.87 -11.95 8.89
N SER A 262 17.12 -11.78 9.33
CA SER A 262 17.91 -12.81 10.02
C SER A 262 18.49 -12.35 11.35
N GLY A 263 18.48 -13.24 12.35
CA GLY A 263 19.09 -13.04 13.66
C GLY A 263 18.32 -12.08 14.59
N VAL A 264 18.82 -11.92 15.82
CA VAL A 264 18.24 -11.00 16.83
C VAL A 264 18.76 -9.59 16.60
N VAL A 265 17.88 -8.60 16.46
CA VAL A 265 18.32 -7.22 16.23
C VAL A 265 18.75 -6.59 17.56
N ASN A 266 19.94 -5.99 17.57
CA ASN A 266 20.51 -5.25 18.69
C ASN A 266 20.59 -3.76 18.35
N SER A 267 20.87 -2.90 19.33
CA SER A 267 21.00 -1.45 19.13
C SER A 267 21.99 -1.09 18.02
N GLU A 268 23.13 -1.78 17.96
CA GLU A 268 24.16 -1.57 16.93
C GLU A 268 23.64 -1.72 15.49
N VAL A 269 22.69 -2.64 15.27
CA VAL A 269 22.11 -2.86 13.93
C VAL A 269 21.23 -1.68 13.53
N PHE A 270 20.53 -1.06 14.48
CA PHE A 270 19.73 0.15 14.21
C PHE A 270 20.64 1.33 13.90
N ASP A 271 21.64 1.58 14.76
CA ASP A 271 22.55 2.72 14.61
C ASP A 271 23.30 2.68 13.28
N GLU A 272 23.78 1.49 12.90
CA GLU A 272 24.53 1.29 11.66
C GLU A 272 23.64 1.40 10.42
N ALA A 273 22.43 0.82 10.44
CA ALA A 273 21.50 0.94 9.32
C ALA A 273 21.04 2.39 9.12
N GLU A 274 20.82 3.14 10.21
CA GLU A 274 20.52 4.57 10.13
C GLU A 274 21.72 5.39 9.61
N ARG A 275 22.95 5.05 10.02
CA ARG A 275 24.17 5.70 9.52
C ARG A 275 24.28 5.57 8.01
N ILE A 276 24.12 4.34 7.48
CA ILE A 276 24.19 4.07 6.03
C ILE A 276 23.10 4.84 5.28
N PHE A 277 21.87 4.90 5.82
CA PHE A 277 20.80 5.68 5.20
C PHE A 277 21.14 7.18 5.14
N ARG A 278 21.77 7.74 6.18
CA ARG A 278 22.22 9.14 6.19
C ARG A 278 23.35 9.39 5.19
N GLU A 279 24.28 8.45 5.03
CA GLU A 279 25.38 8.54 4.06
C GLU A 279 24.88 8.57 2.61
N HIS A 280 23.76 7.92 2.34
CA HIS A 280 23.05 7.98 1.05
C HIS A 280 22.16 9.22 0.87
N GLY A 281 22.26 10.20 1.77
CA GLY A 281 21.49 11.45 1.72
C GLY A 281 20.00 11.28 2.04
N LEU A 282 19.59 10.14 2.62
CA LEU A 282 18.20 9.90 2.97
C LEU A 282 17.84 10.61 4.29
N LYS A 283 16.63 11.17 4.36
CA LYS A 283 16.14 11.85 5.57
C LYS A 283 15.56 10.82 6.53
N VAL A 284 16.43 10.28 7.38
CA VAL A 284 16.08 9.29 8.40
C VAL A 284 15.07 9.88 9.38
N SER A 285 13.99 9.12 9.61
CA SER A 285 12.97 9.42 10.60
C SER A 285 13.19 8.56 11.83
N ASN A 286 13.04 9.13 13.03
CA ASN A 286 13.18 8.38 14.27
C ASN A 286 12.19 7.20 14.29
N LEU A 287 12.69 5.99 14.56
CA LEU A 287 11.87 4.78 14.60
C LEU A 287 10.97 4.67 15.84
N HIS A 288 11.18 5.56 16.83
CA HIS A 288 10.49 5.59 18.12
C HIS A 288 9.25 6.50 18.17
N ASP A 289 8.87 7.13 17.07
CA ASP A 289 7.65 7.97 16.96
C ASP A 289 6.45 7.20 16.36
#